data_AF-A0A1Y3AX17-F1
#
_entry.id   AF-A0A1Y3AX17-F1
#
_cell.length_a   1.000
_cell.length_b   1.000
_cell.length_c   1.000
_cell.angle_alpha   90.00
_cell.angle_beta   90.00
_cell.angle_gamma   90.00
#
_symmetry.space_group_name_H-M   'P 1'
#
loop_
_entity.id
_entity.type
_entity.pdbx_description
1 polymer ?
#
loop_
_entity_poly.entity_id
_entity_poly.type
_entity_poly.pdbx_seq_one_letter_code
_entity_poly.pdbx_strand_id
1 'polypeptide(L)'
;MADKLHKPKRKEMIAEILRFSIRQLERFRHPRILAIVHTVEESSDTLAFATEPVLGSLANYYEYLEERLPQSYEPSPLIRESNLLDFEIKYGLLQVS
;
A
#
# COMPACT_ATOMS: atom_id res chain seq x y z
N MET A 1 -1.56 31.04 -20.46
CA MET A 1 -2.80 30.82 -19.69
C MET A 1 -3.39 29.46 -20.07
N ALA A 2 -2.91 28.36 -19.47
CA ALA A 2 -3.44 27.01 -19.75
C ALA A 2 -3.18 25.99 -18.61
N ASP A 3 -2.99 26.45 -17.36
CA ASP A 3 -2.49 25.59 -16.27
C ASP A 3 -3.54 25.22 -15.19
N LYS A 4 -4.82 25.54 -15.43
CA LYS A 4 -5.88 25.38 -14.41
C LYS A 4 -6.99 24.39 -14.74
N LEU A 5 -6.93 23.64 -15.84
CA LEU A 5 -8.03 22.76 -16.27
C LEU A 5 -7.79 21.25 -16.03
N HIS A 6 -6.63 20.83 -15.52
CA HIS A 6 -6.27 19.41 -15.45
C HIS A 6 -6.43 18.73 -14.07
N LYS A 7 -6.76 19.49 -13.02
CA LYS A 7 -6.77 18.99 -11.63
C LYS A 7 -8.04 18.21 -11.21
N PRO A 8 -9.28 18.66 -11.50
CA PRO A 8 -10.47 17.96 -11.01
C PRO A 8 -10.66 16.57 -11.64
N LYS A 9 -10.44 16.44 -12.95
CA LYS A 9 -10.52 15.16 -13.67
C LYS A 9 -9.54 14.11 -13.12
N ARG A 10 -8.33 14.55 -12.72
CA ARG A 10 -7.33 13.63 -12.16
C ARG A 10 -7.74 13.12 -10.79
N LYS A 11 -8.36 13.96 -9.94
CA LYS A 11 -8.86 13.53 -8.62
C LYS A 11 -9.95 12.48 -8.76
N GLU A 12 -10.93 12.73 -9.64
CA GLU A 12 -12.02 11.78 -9.90
C GLU A 12 -11.51 10.45 -10.45
N MET A 13 -10.60 10.49 -11.44
CA MET A 13 -9.97 9.30 -12.00
C MET A 13 -9.22 8.50 -10.94
N ILE A 14 -8.44 9.16 -10.06
CA ILE A 14 -7.74 8.49 -8.97
C ILE A 14 -8.74 7.85 -8.00
N ALA A 15 -9.81 8.57 -7.63
CA ALA A 15 -10.85 8.03 -6.77
C ALA A 15 -11.52 6.79 -7.37
N GLU A 16 -11.82 6.79 -8.67
CA GLU A 16 -12.37 5.62 -9.36
C GLU A 16 -11.43 4.42 -9.35
N ILE A 17 -10.14 4.64 -9.60
CA ILE A 17 -9.11 3.59 -9.53
C ILE A 17 -9.07 3.01 -8.11
N LEU A 18 -9.06 3.85 -7.08
CA LEU A 18 -9.04 3.39 -5.68
C LEU A 18 -10.30 2.58 -5.35
N ARG A 19 -11.50 3.06 -5.69
CA ARG A 19 -12.75 2.31 -5.50
C ARG A 19 -12.72 0.96 -6.21
N PHE A 20 -12.19 0.92 -7.44
CA PHE A 20 -12.06 -0.34 -8.17
C PHE A 20 -11.10 -1.30 -7.46
N SER A 21 -9.91 -0.84 -7.08
CA SER A 21 -8.89 -1.65 -6.41
C SER A 21 -9.40 -2.24 -5.09
N ILE A 22 -10.11 -1.45 -4.28
CA ILE A 22 -10.68 -1.91 -3.00
C ILE A 22 -11.72 -3.00 -3.24
N ARG A 23 -12.63 -2.81 -4.21
CA ARG A 23 -13.63 -3.84 -4.57
C ARG A 23 -12.98 -5.14 -5.08
N GLN A 24 -11.85 -5.05 -5.79
CA GLN A 24 -11.11 -6.25 -6.17
C GLN A 24 -10.52 -6.93 -4.93
N LEU A 25 -9.92 -6.17 -4.02
CA LEU A 25 -9.33 -6.69 -2.79
C LEU A 25 -10.37 -7.39 -1.90
N GLU A 26 -11.58 -6.85 -1.78
CA GLU A 26 -12.68 -7.49 -1.04
C GLU A 26 -13.15 -8.81 -1.67
N ARG A 27 -13.09 -8.92 -3.00
CA ARG A 27 -13.47 -10.14 -3.75
C ARG A 27 -12.39 -11.22 -3.69
N PHE A 28 -11.11 -10.84 -3.73
CA PHE A 28 -10.00 -11.79 -3.69
C PHE A 28 -9.67 -12.18 -2.25
N ARG A 29 -10.30 -13.26 -1.76
CA ARG A 29 -10.00 -13.82 -0.44
C ARG A 29 -8.99 -14.97 -0.57
N HIS A 30 -7.73 -14.67 -0.32
CA HIS A 30 -6.65 -15.65 -0.30
C HIS A 30 -5.68 -15.35 0.85
N PRO A 31 -5.13 -16.35 1.57
CA PRO A 31 -4.18 -16.11 2.68
C PRO A 31 -2.90 -15.32 2.32
N ARG A 32 -2.63 -15.12 1.03
CA ARG A 32 -1.45 -14.39 0.49
C ARG A 32 -1.80 -13.04 -0.12
N ILE A 33 -3.05 -12.60 0.04
CA ILE A 33 -3.55 -11.32 -0.46
C ILE A 33 -4.02 -10.54 0.76
N LEU A 34 -3.69 -9.24 0.79
CA LEU A 34 -4.06 -8.33 1.88
C LEU A 34 -5.55 -8.42 2.22
N ALA A 35 -5.85 -8.75 3.47
CA ALA A 35 -7.22 -8.77 3.97
C ALA A 35 -7.72 -7.35 4.28
N ILE A 36 -8.96 -7.05 3.89
CA ILE A 36 -9.66 -5.82 4.29
C ILE A 36 -10.22 -6.03 5.70
N VAL A 37 -9.84 -5.15 6.62
CA VAL A 37 -10.36 -5.10 8.00
C VAL A 37 -11.52 -4.11 8.11
N HIS A 38 -11.42 -2.97 7.42
CA HIS A 38 -12.48 -1.98 7.34
C HIS A 38 -12.73 -1.63 5.88
N THR A 39 -13.97 -1.81 5.44
CA THR A 39 -14.41 -1.56 4.06
C THR A 39 -14.27 -0.09 3.69
N VAL A 40 -14.45 0.24 2.41
CA VAL A 40 -14.35 1.62 1.96
C VAL A 40 -15.45 2.50 2.58
N GLU A 41 -15.03 3.63 3.16
CA GLU A 41 -15.88 4.72 3.61
C GLU A 41 -15.56 5.97 2.78
N GLU A 42 -16.61 6.67 2.34
CA GLU A 42 -16.47 7.84 1.47
C GLU A 42 -17.29 9.02 2.01
N SER A 43 -16.66 10.19 2.03
CA SER A 43 -17.29 11.49 2.29
C SER A 43 -17.13 12.40 1.07
N SER A 44 -17.59 13.65 1.15
CA SER A 44 -17.50 14.61 0.04
C SER A 44 -16.05 14.92 -0.40
N ASP A 45 -15.08 14.73 0.49
CA ASP A 45 -13.68 15.11 0.29
C ASP A 45 -12.69 13.95 0.44
N THR A 46 -13.08 12.86 1.09
CA THR A 46 -12.21 11.77 1.54
C THR A 46 -12.74 10.40 1.14
N LEU A 47 -11.80 9.47 0.94
CA LEU A 47 -12.04 8.05 0.70
C LEU A 47 -11.02 7.28 1.53
N ALA A 48 -11.48 6.40 2.40
CA ALA A 48 -10.64 5.65 3.32
C ALA A 48 -11.07 4.18 3.40
N PHE A 49 -10.12 3.30 3.68
CA PHE A 49 -10.32 1.88 3.98
C PHE A 49 -9.16 1.41 4.85
N ALA A 50 -9.29 0.26 5.51
CA ALA A 50 -8.22 -0.31 6.31
C ALA A 50 -8.00 -1.79 5.96
N THR A 51 -6.75 -2.17 5.84
CA THR A 51 -6.33 -3.56 5.70
C THR A 51 -5.80 -4.09 7.03
N GLU A 52 -5.43 -5.37 7.05
CA GLU A 52 -4.56 -5.89 8.10
C GLU A 52 -3.24 -5.10 8.15
N PRO A 53 -2.64 -4.96 9.34
CA PRO A 53 -1.32 -4.37 9.47
C PRO A 53 -0.28 -5.26 8.78
N VAL A 54 0.61 -4.65 7.99
CA VAL A 54 1.77 -5.31 7.39
C VAL A 54 3.04 -4.62 7.83
N LEU A 55 4.15 -5.36 7.89
CA LEU A 55 5.46 -4.78 8.25
C LEU A 55 5.86 -3.69 7.25
N GLY A 56 5.73 -3.97 5.96
CA GLY A 56 6.07 -3.05 4.89
C GLY A 56 6.18 -3.76 3.54
N SER A 57 6.78 -3.08 2.58
CA SER A 57 7.12 -3.64 1.28
C SER A 57 8.61 -3.97 1.19
N LEU A 58 9.01 -4.75 0.18
CA LEU A 58 10.43 -4.98 -0.11
C LEU A 58 11.18 -3.67 -0.41
N ALA A 59 10.51 -2.66 -0.97
CA ALA A 59 11.13 -1.35 -1.19
C ALA A 59 11.51 -0.67 0.14
N ASN A 60 10.66 -0.78 1.17
CA ASN A 60 10.98 -0.28 2.51
C ASN A 60 12.17 -1.01 3.12
N TYR A 61 12.28 -2.31 2.86
CA TYR A 61 13.35 -3.14 3.38
C TYR A 61 14.71 -2.82 2.78
N TYR A 62 14.75 -2.52 1.48
CA TYR A 62 15.98 -2.18 0.78
C TYR A 62 16.30 -0.69 0.83
N GLU A 63 15.61 0.09 1.66
CA GLU A 63 15.75 1.56 1.69
C GLU A 63 15.60 2.17 0.28
N TYR A 64 14.77 1.53 -0.54
CA TYR A 64 14.55 1.92 -1.93
C TYR A 64 13.35 2.84 -2.02
N LEU A 65 13.53 3.97 -2.72
CA LEU A 65 12.53 5.02 -2.89
C LEU A 65 12.10 5.72 -1.59
N GLU A 66 13.00 5.83 -0.61
CA GLU A 66 12.72 6.54 0.65
C GLU A 66 12.24 7.97 0.42
N GLU A 67 12.68 8.64 -0.64
CA GLU A 67 12.24 9.98 -1.01
C GLU A 67 10.75 10.07 -1.35
N ARG A 68 10.08 8.93 -1.61
CA ARG A 68 8.65 8.85 -1.90
C ARG A 68 7.80 8.65 -0.65
N LEU A 69 8.42 8.39 0.50
CA LEU A 69 7.72 8.23 1.76
C LEU A 69 7.38 9.60 2.36
N PRO A 70 6.28 9.71 3.13
CA PRO A 70 5.98 10.92 3.89
C PRO A 70 7.14 11.28 4.82
N GLN A 71 7.43 12.56 5.02
CA GLN A 71 8.47 13.00 5.96
C GLN A 71 8.22 12.55 7.40
N SER A 72 6.97 12.26 7.76
CA SER A 72 6.56 11.73 9.06
C SER A 72 6.60 10.21 9.15
N TYR A 73 7.02 9.51 8.10
CA TYR A 73 7.15 8.06 8.11
C TYR A 73 8.42 7.66 8.86
N GLU A 74 8.24 6.92 9.95
CA GLU A 74 9.34 6.26 10.66
C GLU A 74 9.27 4.76 10.35
N PRO A 75 10.31 4.16 9.75
CA PRO A 75 10.36 2.73 9.51
C PRO A 75 10.28 1.97 10.83
N SER A 76 9.60 0.82 10.83
CA SER A 76 9.63 -0.10 11.98
C SER A 76 11.08 -0.50 12.29
N PRO A 77 11.51 -0.52 13.57
CA PRO A 77 12.85 -0.99 13.94
C PRO A 77 13.16 -2.39 13.41
N LEU A 78 12.13 -3.25 13.34
CA LEU A 78 12.24 -4.59 12.77
C LEU A 78 12.68 -4.58 11.31
N ILE A 79 12.32 -3.57 10.51
CA ILE A 79 12.77 -3.46 9.12
C ILE A 79 14.25 -3.08 9.06
N ARG A 80 14.69 -2.15 9.90
CA ARG A 80 16.09 -1.66 9.90
C ARG A 80 17.09 -2.70 10.35
N GLU A 81 16.67 -3.60 11.25
CA GLU A 81 17.56 -4.59 11.85
C GLU A 81 17.55 -5.94 11.10
N SER A 82 16.61 -6.13 10.18
CA SER A 82 16.48 -7.38 9.45
C SER A 82 17.24 -7.30 8.13
N ASN A 83 18.05 -8.33 7.84
CA ASN A 83 18.58 -8.60 6.50
C ASN A 83 17.97 -9.89 5.97
N LEU A 84 17.54 -9.90 4.69
CA LEU A 84 16.97 -11.10 4.10
C LEU A 84 18.07 -12.16 4.03
N LEU A 85 17.75 -13.36 4.45
CA LEU A 85 18.67 -14.49 4.38
C LEU A 85 18.84 -14.92 2.91
N ASP A 86 20.01 -15.47 2.56
CA ASP A 86 20.28 -15.93 1.18
C ASP A 86 19.22 -16.89 0.66
N PHE A 87 18.64 -17.71 1.56
CA PHE A 87 17.55 -18.61 1.21
C PHE A 87 16.27 -17.84 0.85
N GLU A 88 15.94 -16.76 1.56
CA GLU A 88 14.75 -15.93 1.29
C GLU A 88 14.90 -15.16 -0.02
N ILE A 89 16.12 -14.70 -0.30
CA ILE A 89 16.45 -14.05 -1.58
C ILE A 89 16.29 -15.06 -2.73
N LYS A 90 16.76 -16.30 -2.53
CA LYS A 90 16.76 -17.33 -3.58
C LYS A 90 15.41 -18.01 -3.80
N TYR A 91 14.65 -18.23 -2.73
CA TYR A 91 13.42 -19.04 -2.76
C TYR A 91 12.15 -18.25 -2.39
N GLY A 92 12.28 -16.99 -1.97
CA GLY A 92 11.19 -16.15 -1.51
C GLY A 92 10.93 -16.26 -0.01
N LEU A 93 10.11 -15.36 0.50
CA LEU A 93 9.67 -15.33 1.90
C LEU A 93 8.68 -16.47 2.17
N LEU A 94 8.97 -17.30 3.16
CA LEU A 94 8.04 -18.33 3.61
C LEU A 94 6.99 -17.70 4.52
N GLN A 95 5.73 -17.72 4.11
CA GLN A 95 4.62 -17.37 4.99
C GLN A 95 4.34 -18.56 5.92
N VAL A 96 4.55 -18.36 7.22
CA VAL A 96 4.13 -19.33 8.24
C VAL A 96 2.63 -19.12 8.47
N SER A 97 1.82 -20.11 8.06
CA SER A 97 0.37 -20.14 8.20
C SER A 97 -0.09 -20.54 9.60
#